data_AF-M3FLD1-F1
#
_entry.id   AF-M3FLD1-F1
#
_cell.length_a   1.000
_cell.length_b   1.000
_cell.length_c   1.000
_cell.angle_alpha   90.00
_cell.angle_beta   90.00
_cell.angle_gamma   90.00
#
_symmetry.space_group_name_H-M   'P 1'
#
loop_
_entity.id
_entity.type
_entity.pdbx_description
1 polymer ?
#
loop_
_entity_poly.entity_id
_entity_poly.type
_entity_poly.pdbx_seq_one_letter_code
_entity_poly.pdbx_strand_id
1 'polypeptide(L)'
;MIEKHFTLDKNLDGPDHVISANPEELKNVCESAFTSWKMKGNGEKKPWPEEINGRFFGRRSLYADSKGNPIALRPDLTQKDKKYLDSWETEKTNLLSPEPGKPFHV
;
A
#
# COMPACT_ATOMS: atom_id res chain seq x y z
N MET A 1 -24.17 -13.57 0.49
CA MET A 1 -24.91 -14.23 1.59
C MET A 1 -23.99 -15.27 2.19
N ILE A 2 -23.86 -15.36 3.51
CA ILE A 2 -23.12 -16.43 4.20
C ILE A 2 -24.15 -17.25 4.97
N GLU A 3 -24.13 -18.56 4.79
CA GLU A 3 -24.99 -19.50 5.50
C GLU A 3 -24.14 -20.46 6.33
N LYS A 4 -24.59 -20.74 7.56
CA LYS A 4 -23.91 -21.65 8.49
C LYS A 4 -24.94 -22.26 9.42
N HIS A 5 -24.91 -23.59 9.58
CA HIS A 5 -25.73 -24.28 10.58
C HIS A 5 -25.36 -23.82 11.99
N PHE A 6 -26.35 -23.72 12.87
CA PHE A 6 -26.22 -23.20 14.23
C PHE A 6 -26.71 -24.20 15.26
N THR A 7 -26.06 -24.22 16.41
CA THR A 7 -26.47 -25.01 17.57
C THR A 7 -26.23 -24.26 18.86
N LEU A 8 -26.98 -24.59 19.91
CA LEU A 8 -26.72 -24.07 21.26
C LEU A 8 -25.56 -24.81 21.93
N ASP A 9 -25.42 -26.10 21.65
CA ASP A 9 -24.35 -26.97 22.17
C ASP A 9 -24.06 -28.08 21.15
N LYS A 10 -22.76 -28.30 20.90
CA LYS A 10 -22.24 -29.30 19.96
C LYS A 10 -22.35 -30.74 20.45
N ASN A 11 -22.61 -30.92 21.75
CA ASN A 11 -22.74 -32.24 22.38
C ASN A 11 -24.19 -32.77 22.40
N LEU A 12 -25.15 -32.00 21.90
CA LEU A 12 -26.54 -32.46 21.80
C LEU A 12 -26.66 -33.61 20.80
N ASP A 13 -27.66 -34.45 21.01
CA ASP A 13 -27.95 -35.59 20.14
C ASP A 13 -28.28 -35.13 18.72
N GLY A 14 -27.60 -35.73 17.75
CA GLY A 14 -27.82 -35.49 16.33
C GLY A 14 -26.52 -35.20 15.60
N PRO A 15 -26.36 -35.73 14.37
CA PRO A 15 -25.09 -35.66 13.64
C PRO A 15 -24.67 -34.22 13.29
N ASP A 16 -25.63 -33.31 13.12
CA ASP A 16 -25.36 -31.93 12.70
C ASP A 16 -24.90 -31.00 13.83
N HIS A 17 -25.13 -31.37 15.09
CA HIS A 17 -24.73 -30.55 16.24
C HIS A 17 -23.21 -30.38 16.31
N VAL A 18 -22.46 -31.45 16.06
CA VAL A 18 -20.99 -31.46 16.11
C VAL A 18 -20.35 -30.50 15.09
N ILE A 19 -20.98 -30.33 13.92
CA ILE A 19 -20.45 -29.52 12.81
C ILE A 19 -21.05 -28.11 12.70
N SER A 20 -22.07 -27.81 13.50
CA SER A 20 -22.74 -26.50 13.56
C SER A 20 -21.92 -25.47 14.35
N ALA A 21 -22.11 -24.19 14.09
CA ALA A 21 -21.52 -23.13 14.90
C ALA A 21 -22.26 -23.01 16.23
N ASN A 22 -21.54 -22.93 17.34
CA ASN A 22 -22.12 -22.57 18.64
C ASN A 22 -22.29 -21.04 18.78
N PRO A 23 -22.88 -20.51 19.88
CA PRO A 23 -23.08 -19.06 20.05
C PRO A 23 -21.81 -18.21 19.90
N GLU A 24 -20.71 -18.67 20.50
CA GLU A 24 -19.44 -17.94 20.46
C GLU A 24 -18.80 -17.97 19.06
N GLU A 25 -18.84 -19.13 18.40
CA GLU A 25 -18.33 -19.29 17.04
C GLU A 25 -19.16 -18.50 16.02
N LEU A 26 -20.49 -18.50 16.16
CA LEU A 26 -21.35 -17.72 15.27
C LEU A 26 -21.10 -16.22 15.44
N LYS A 27 -20.92 -15.75 16.68
CA LYS A 27 -20.51 -14.37 16.96
C LYS A 27 -19.18 -14.05 16.26
N ASN A 28 -18.18 -14.92 16.37
CA ASN A 28 -16.88 -14.75 15.71
C ASN A 28 -17.01 -14.71 14.17
N VAL A 29 -17.86 -15.55 13.58
CA VAL A 29 -18.15 -15.52 12.13
C VAL A 29 -18.74 -14.17 11.73
N CYS A 30 -19.72 -13.67 12.48
CA CYS A 30 -20.35 -12.38 12.20
C CYS A 30 -19.36 -11.20 12.32
N GLU A 31 -18.59 -11.14 13.40
CA GLU A 31 -17.59 -10.08 13.63
C GLU A 31 -16.49 -10.10 12.57
N SER A 32 -16.00 -11.29 12.21
CA SER A 32 -14.98 -11.48 11.18
C SER A 32 -15.50 -11.12 9.80
N ALA A 33 -16.73 -11.51 9.46
CA ALA A 33 -17.37 -11.17 8.19
C ALA A 33 -17.57 -9.66 8.06
N PHE A 34 -18.04 -9.00 9.13
CA PHE A 34 -18.22 -7.54 9.14
C PHE A 34 -16.88 -6.80 9.03
N THR A 35 -15.86 -7.25 9.76
CA THR A 35 -14.52 -6.67 9.70
C THR A 35 -13.92 -6.84 8.30
N SER A 36 -14.02 -8.03 7.72
CA SER A 36 -13.55 -8.30 6.35
C SER A 36 -14.28 -7.42 5.32
N TRP A 37 -15.59 -7.24 5.46
CA TRP A 37 -16.38 -6.36 4.60
C TRP A 37 -15.90 -4.91 4.68
N LYS A 38 -15.64 -4.39 5.89
CA LYS A 38 -15.07 -3.05 6.07
C LYS A 38 -13.66 -2.93 5.46
N MET A 39 -12.83 -3.95 5.63
CA MET A 39 -11.44 -3.96 5.17
C MET A 39 -11.29 -4.14 3.65
N LYS A 40 -12.29 -4.69 2.97
CA LYS A 40 -12.24 -4.97 1.53
C LYS A 40 -11.90 -3.72 0.68
N GLY A 41 -12.28 -2.53 1.13
CA GLY A 41 -12.06 -1.29 0.41
C GLY A 41 -12.83 -1.23 -0.92
N ASN A 42 -12.39 -0.34 -1.82
CA ASN A 42 -13.04 -0.06 -3.11
C ASN A 42 -12.22 -0.53 -4.34
N GLY A 43 -11.08 -1.18 -4.12
CA GLY A 43 -10.20 -1.64 -5.21
C GLY A 43 -9.41 -0.54 -5.93
N GLU A 44 -9.53 0.72 -5.51
CA GLU A 44 -8.75 1.81 -6.09
C GLU A 44 -7.32 1.79 -5.56
N LYS A 45 -6.34 1.70 -6.47
CA LYS A 45 -4.93 1.80 -6.12
C LYS A 45 -4.52 3.26 -5.92
N LYS A 46 -4.65 3.76 -4.69
CA LYS A 46 -4.27 5.13 -4.31
C LYS A 46 -3.63 5.16 -2.91
N PRO A 47 -2.77 6.14 -2.61
CA PRO A 47 -2.26 6.33 -1.26
C PRO A 47 -3.38 6.82 -0.34
N TRP A 48 -3.25 6.53 0.95
CA TRP A 48 -4.00 7.23 1.99
C TRP A 48 -3.34 8.58 2.32
N PRO A 49 -4.10 9.57 2.82
CA PRO A 49 -3.55 10.88 3.20
C PRO A 49 -2.30 10.80 4.09
N GLU A 50 -2.28 9.87 5.03
CA GLU A 50 -1.18 9.61 5.95
C GLU A 50 0.07 9.04 5.24
N GLU A 51 -0.14 8.31 4.14
CA GLU A 51 0.95 7.74 3.33
C GLU A 51 1.56 8.78 2.37
N ILE A 52 0.90 9.92 2.13
CA ILE A 52 1.37 10.93 1.17
C ILE A 52 2.75 11.45 1.58
N ASN A 53 2.94 11.81 2.84
CA ASN A 53 4.20 12.37 3.34
C ASN A 53 5.34 11.33 3.31
N GLY A 54 5.02 10.05 3.51
CA GLY A 54 6.01 8.95 3.44
C GLY A 54 6.64 8.79 2.06
N ARG A 55 5.98 9.26 0.99
CA ARG A 55 6.50 9.18 -0.39
C ARG A 55 7.82 9.90 -0.57
N PHE A 56 7.98 11.06 0.08
CA PHE A 56 9.21 11.84 0.02
C PHE A 56 10.42 11.02 0.49
N PHE A 57 10.26 10.31 1.61
CA PHE A 57 11.31 9.47 2.19
C PHE A 57 11.51 8.14 1.46
N GLY A 58 10.49 7.62 0.78
CA GLY A 58 10.52 6.27 0.22
C GLY A 58 11.07 6.17 -1.21
N ARG A 59 10.91 7.22 -2.04
CA ARG A 59 11.16 7.16 -3.50
C ARG A 59 12.55 7.65 -3.90
N ARG A 60 13.11 7.03 -4.94
CA ARG A 60 14.46 7.30 -5.51
C ARG A 60 14.33 8.15 -6.77
N SER A 61 15.29 9.04 -6.98
CA SER A 61 15.36 9.92 -8.17
C SER A 61 16.78 9.96 -8.73
N LEU A 62 16.93 10.45 -9.95
CA LEU A 62 18.22 10.61 -10.62
C LEU A 62 18.73 12.05 -10.47
N TYR A 63 19.99 12.19 -10.10
CA TYR A 63 20.74 13.43 -9.93
C TYR A 63 21.95 13.44 -10.84
N ALA A 64 22.59 14.60 -11.00
CA ALA A 64 23.89 14.73 -11.63
C ALA A 64 24.89 15.37 -10.67
N ASP A 65 26.15 14.92 -10.68
CA ASP A 65 27.25 15.53 -9.95
C ASP A 65 27.73 16.84 -10.62
N SER A 66 28.70 17.52 -10.01
CA SER A 66 29.27 18.76 -10.57
C SER A 66 29.99 18.58 -11.92
N LYS A 67 30.24 17.34 -12.34
CA LYS A 67 30.84 16.95 -13.62
C LYS A 67 29.80 16.39 -14.60
N GLY A 68 28.52 16.35 -14.22
CA GLY A 68 27.43 15.81 -15.03
C GLY A 68 27.26 14.29 -14.96
N ASN A 69 28.00 13.57 -14.10
CA ASN A 69 27.82 12.13 -13.95
C ASN A 69 26.53 11.84 -13.17
N PRO A 70 25.73 10.84 -13.58
CA PRO A 70 24.52 10.48 -12.87
C PRO A 70 24.85 9.97 -11.45
N ILE A 71 24.25 10.59 -10.45
CA ILE A 71 24.20 10.11 -9.07
C ILE A 71 22.75 9.71 -8.79
N ALA A 72 22.51 8.53 -8.25
CA ALA A 72 21.19 8.18 -7.74
C ALA A 72 21.12 8.48 -6.24
N LEU A 73 20.30 9.45 -5.83
CA LEU A 73 19.95 9.72 -4.43
C LEU A 73 18.45 10.05 -4.33
N ARG A 74 17.83 9.80 -3.17
CA ARG A 74 16.38 10.07 -2.95
C ARG A 74 16.13 11.58 -2.92
N PRO A 75 15.18 12.11 -3.71
CA PRO A 75 13.77 12.24 -3.32
C PRO A 75 12.73 12.32 -4.47
N ASP A 76 11.51 11.86 -4.16
CA ASP A 76 10.20 12.19 -4.75
C ASP A 76 9.98 12.09 -6.28
N LEU A 77 9.06 11.18 -6.69
CA LEU A 77 8.62 10.94 -8.08
C LEU A 77 7.18 11.40 -8.36
N THR A 78 6.58 12.25 -7.51
CA THR A 78 5.20 12.74 -7.74
C THR A 78 5.11 14.05 -8.50
N GLN A 79 6.24 14.73 -8.73
CA GLN A 79 6.30 15.73 -9.80
C GLN A 79 6.42 15.02 -11.15
N LYS A 80 5.31 14.94 -11.90
CA LYS A 80 5.37 14.83 -13.36
C LYS A 80 5.74 16.19 -13.93
N ASP A 81 6.93 16.65 -13.60
CA ASP A 81 7.54 17.81 -14.23
C ASP A 81 8.58 17.29 -15.22
N LYS A 82 8.54 17.81 -16.45
CA LYS A 82 9.47 17.46 -17.53
C LYS A 82 10.93 17.72 -17.15
N LYS A 83 11.18 18.44 -16.04
CA LYS A 83 12.50 18.70 -15.48
C LYS A 83 13.14 17.52 -14.73
N TYR A 84 12.38 16.51 -14.31
CA TYR A 84 12.91 15.39 -13.52
C TYR A 84 12.80 14.05 -14.25
N LEU A 85 13.78 13.18 -14.04
CA LEU A 85 13.88 11.86 -14.66
C LEU A 85 13.75 10.75 -13.62
N ASP A 86 13.15 9.62 -14.01
CA ASP A 86 13.12 8.43 -13.18
C ASP A 86 14.53 7.83 -13.02
N SER A 87 14.78 7.14 -11.90
CA SER A 87 16.10 6.56 -11.57
C SER A 87 16.69 5.59 -12.60
N TRP A 88 15.87 5.04 -13.51
CA TRP A 88 16.30 4.12 -14.58
C TRP A 88 16.43 4.80 -15.96
N GLU A 89 16.03 6.05 -16.11
CA GLU A 89 16.06 6.79 -17.39
C GLU A 89 17.41 7.45 -17.67
N THR A 90 18.49 6.73 -17.39
CA THR A 90 19.87 7.25 -17.48
C THR A 90 20.26 7.68 -18.89
N GLU A 91 19.77 7.01 -19.93
CA GLU A 91 20.08 7.40 -21.31
C GLU A 91 19.55 8.80 -21.68
N LYS A 92 18.46 9.24 -21.02
CA LYS A 92 17.86 10.56 -21.26
C LYS A 92 18.70 11.69 -20.67
N THR A 93 19.60 11.42 -19.70
CA THR A 93 20.47 12.45 -19.13
C THR A 93 21.54 12.92 -20.10
N ASN A 94 21.92 12.10 -21.08
CA ASN A 94 22.96 12.45 -22.05
C ASN A 94 22.63 13.69 -22.90
N LEU A 95 21.35 14.07 -22.96
CA LEU A 95 20.83 15.20 -23.73
C LEU A 95 20.54 16.43 -22.86
N LEU A 96 20.79 16.37 -21.55
CA LEU A 96 20.40 17.40 -20.59
C LEU A 96 21.63 18.08 -19.97
N SER A 97 21.51 19.40 -19.75
CA SER A 97 22.50 20.16 -19.00
C SER A 97 22.11 20.21 -17.52
N PRO A 98 23.05 19.98 -16.58
CA PRO A 98 22.76 20.04 -15.15
C PRO A 98 22.53 21.47 -14.68
N GLU A 99 21.52 21.68 -13.82
CA GLU A 99 21.28 22.94 -13.11
C GLU A 99 21.50 22.76 -11.60
N PRO A 100 22.19 23.69 -10.91
CA PRO A 100 22.39 23.61 -9.47
C PRO A 100 21.07 23.72 -8.68
N GLY A 101 20.72 22.69 -7.93
CA GLY A 101 19.61 22.72 -7.00
C GLY A 101 19.92 23.53 -5.73
N LYS A 102 18.91 24.16 -5.12
CA LYS A 102 19.06 24.75 -3.78
C LYS A 102 19.10 23.62 -2.74
N PRO A 103 20.04 23.64 -1.77
CA PRO A 103 20.04 22.68 -0.68
C PRO A 103 18.73 22.74 0.10
N PHE A 104 18.10 21.60 0.32
CA PHE A 104 16.98 21.49 1.24
C PHE A 104 17.55 21.36 2.65
N HIS A 105 17.23 22.31 3.53
CA HIS A 105 17.56 22.22 4.95
C HIS A 105 16.37 21.57 5.68
N VAL A 106 16.63 20.48 6.38
CA VAL A 106 15.67 19.81 7.28
C VAL A 106 15.69 20.50 8.64
#